data_AF-A0A450W6W3-F1
#
_entry.id   AF-A0A450W6W3-F1
#
_cell.length_a   1.000
_cell.length_b   1.000
_cell.length_c   1.000
_cell.angle_alpha   90.00
_cell.angle_beta   90.00
_cell.angle_gamma   90.00
#
_symmetry.space_group_name_H-M   'P 1'
#
loop_
_entity.id
_entity.type
_entity.pdbx_description
1 polymer ?
#
loop_
_entity_poly.entity_id
_entity_poly.type
_entity_poly.pdbx_seq_one_letter_code
_entity_poly.pdbx_strand_id
1 'polypeptide(L)' 'MKTVTLEIDDRVEEKFFRLLARFSGDGVRITHHSDRASDDEYLRSIPGMVESIEKARAEPNERGVGMDGLNW' A
#
# COMPACT_ATOMS: atom_id res chain seq x y z
N MET A 1 8.41 7.45 22.42
CA MET A 1 8.16 6.09 21.87
C MET A 1 8.98 5.93 20.60
N LYS A 2 9.52 4.73 20.34
CA LYS A 2 10.14 4.39 19.05
C LYS A 2 9.23 3.40 18.34
N THR A 3 9.02 3.58 17.05
CA THR A 3 8.20 2.70 16.21
C THR A 3 9.14 1.81 15.39
N VAL A 4 8.84 0.51 15.36
CA VAL A 4 9.58 -0.47 14.56
C VAL A 4 8.57 -1.17 13.65
N THR A 5 8.86 -1.24 12.36
CA THR A 5 8.10 -2.01 11.37
C THR A 5 8.76 -3.37 11.19
N LEU A 6 7.98 -4.44 11.18
CA LEU A 6 8.45 -5.81 10.99
C LEU A 6 7.74 -6.40 9.77
N GLU A 7 8.52 -6.93 8.84
CA GLU A 7 8.02 -7.75 7.73
C GLU A 7 8.04 -9.21 8.17
N ILE A 8 6.91 -9.91 7.98
CA ILE A 8 6.76 -11.32 8.33
C ILE A 8 6.18 -12.07 7.13
N ASP A 9 6.48 -13.37 7.05
CA ASP A 9 5.87 -14.27 6.07
C ASP A 9 4.44 -14.63 6.50
N ASP A 10 3.48 -14.60 5.58
CA ASP A 10 2.07 -14.93 5.83
C ASP A 10 1.89 -16.30 6.49
N ARG A 11 2.80 -17.26 6.21
CA ARG A 11 2.79 -18.60 6.80
C ARG A 11 2.97 -18.61 8.33
N VAL A 12 3.51 -17.53 8.89
CA VAL A 12 3.74 -17.39 10.34
C VAL A 12 2.83 -16.36 11.00
N GLU A 13 1.95 -15.70 10.25
CA GLU A 13 1.08 -14.62 10.70
C GLU A 13 0.30 -14.98 11.98
N GLU A 14 -0.46 -16.07 11.95
CA GLU A 14 -1.27 -16.52 13.10
C GLU A 14 -0.41 -16.84 14.34
N LYS A 15 0.79 -17.41 14.15
CA LYS A 15 1.74 -17.67 15.24
C LYS A 15 2.33 -16.36 15.79
N PHE A 16 2.60 -15.41 14.92
CA PHE A 16 3.14 -14.11 15.26
C PHE A 16 2.13 -13.27 16.05
N PHE A 17 0.87 -13.17 15.61
CA PHE A 17 -0.17 -12.47 16.38
C PHE A 17 -0.43 -13.12 17.75
N ARG A 18 -0.37 -14.46 17.84
CA ARG A 18 -0.42 -15.16 19.15
C ARG A 18 0.74 -14.81 20.07
N LEU A 19 1.95 -14.64 19.52
CA LEU A 19 3.11 -14.18 20.29
C LEU A 19 2.87 -12.75 20.80
N LEU A 20 2.41 -11.85 19.93
CA LEU A 20 2.12 -10.46 20.28
C LEU A 20 1.02 -10.32 21.33
N ALA A 21 0.00 -11.18 21.30
CA ALA A 21 -1.07 -11.21 22.29
C ALA A 21 -0.56 -11.50 23.72
N ARG A 22 0.64 -12.09 23.87
CA ARG A 22 1.26 -12.26 25.20
C ARG A 22 1.87 -10.96 25.75
N PHE A 23 2.11 -9.97 24.89
CA PHE A 23 2.68 -8.67 25.25
C PHE A 23 1.64 -7.55 25.36
N SER A 24 0.37 -7.82 25.06
CA SER A 24 -0.70 -6.83 24.90
C SER A 24 -1.21 -6.20 26.21
N GLY A 25 -0.45 -6.30 27.30
CA GLY A 25 -0.75 -5.61 28.56
C GLY A 25 -0.40 -4.13 28.52
N ASP A 26 0.79 -3.76 28.01
CA ASP A 26 1.26 -2.36 27.90
C ASP A 26 2.50 -2.18 26.99
N GLY A 27 3.17 -3.27 26.56
CA GLY A 27 4.50 -3.19 25.93
C GLY A 27 4.49 -3.13 24.40
N VAL A 28 3.43 -3.64 23.76
CA VAL A 28 3.36 -3.74 22.30
C VAL A 28 1.95 -3.39 21.81
N ARG A 29 1.89 -2.49 20.84
CA ARG A 29 0.65 -2.08 20.16
C ARG A 29 0.84 -2.23 18.65
N ILE A 30 -0.07 -2.95 17.99
CA ILE A 30 -0.11 -3.02 16.53
C ILE A 30 -0.74 -1.71 16.05
N THR A 31 0.05 -0.88 15.36
CA THR A 31 -0.38 0.44 14.89
C THR A 31 -0.76 0.46 13.42
N HIS A 32 -0.33 -0.54 12.64
CA HIS A 32 -0.58 -0.61 11.22
C HIS A 32 -0.69 -2.07 10.79
N HIS A 33 -1.76 -2.39 10.06
CA HIS A 33 -1.94 -3.61 9.30
C HIS A 33 -2.18 -3.15 7.88
N SER A 34 -1.18 -3.28 7.02
CA SER A 34 -1.37 -3.08 5.59
C SER A 34 -1.27 -4.45 4.95
N ASP A 35 -2.40 -4.99 4.51
CA ASP A 35 -2.35 -5.96 3.44
C ASP A 35 -1.65 -5.24 2.29
N ARG A 36 -0.51 -5.78 1.86
CA ARG A 36 0.25 -5.20 0.75
C ARG A 36 -0.60 -5.39 -0.49
N ALA A 37 -1.54 -4.49 -0.72
CA ALA A 37 -2.37 -4.47 -1.91
C ALA A 37 -1.41 -4.37 -3.10
N SER A 38 -1.58 -5.26 -4.07
CA SER A 38 -0.91 -5.12 -5.37
C SER A 38 -1.15 -3.71 -5.88
N ASP A 39 -0.20 -3.10 -6.57
CA ASP A 39 -0.36 -1.74 -7.14
C ASP A 39 -1.67 -1.63 -7.94
N ASP A 40 -2.05 -2.69 -8.63
CA ASP A 40 -3.30 -2.80 -9.39
C ASP A 40 -4.55 -2.83 -8.49
N GLU A 41 -4.49 -3.53 -7.36
CA GLU A 41 -5.56 -3.56 -6.36
C GLU A 41 -5.71 -2.19 -5.68
N TYR A 42 -4.58 -1.55 -5.36
CA TYR A 42 -4.56 -0.19 -4.85
C TYR A 42 -5.18 0.80 -5.83
N LEU A 43 -4.76 0.77 -7.11
CA LEU A 43 -5.31 1.67 -8.13
C LEU A 43 -6.81 1.45 -8.34
N ARG A 44 -7.30 0.20 -8.30
CA ARG A 44 -8.74 -0.10 -8.39
C ARG A 44 -9.52 0.30 -7.14
N SER A 45 -8.87 0.39 -5.98
CA SER A 45 -9.52 0.84 -4.74
C SER A 45 -9.88 2.32 -4.75
N ILE A 46 -9.24 3.12 -5.61
CA ILE A 46 -9.48 4.56 -5.71
C ILE A 46 -10.70 4.82 -6.63
N PRO A 47 -11.81 5.39 -6.11
CA PRO A 47 -12.99 5.65 -6.92
C PRO A 47 -12.66 6.58 -8.11
N GLY A 48 -13.07 6.19 -9.32
CA GLY A 48 -12.84 6.99 -10.53
C GLY A 48 -11.47 6.79 -11.17
N MET A 49 -10.57 6.00 -10.58
CA MET A 49 -9.21 5.81 -11.09
C MET A 49 -9.18 5.03 -12.41
N VAL A 50 -10.01 3.99 -12.52
CA VAL A 50 -10.12 3.19 -13.75
C VAL A 50 -10.60 4.06 -14.90
N GLU A 51 -11.64 4.86 -14.68
CA GLU A 51 -12.19 5.79 -15.66
C GLU A 51 -11.19 6.89 -16.02
N SER A 52 -10.42 7.39 -15.06
CA SER A 52 -9.36 8.37 -15.27
C SER A 52 -8.25 7.83 -16.19
N ILE A 53 -7.80 6.59 -15.95
CA ILE A 53 -6.78 5.92 -16.76
C ILE A 53 -7.29 5.67 -18.18
N GLU A 54 -8.51 5.16 -18.33
CA GLU A 54 -9.13 4.94 -19.64
C GLU A 54 -9.28 6.25 -20.43
N LYS A 55 -9.64 7.34 -19.74
CA LYS A 55 -9.73 8.66 -20.35
C LYS A 55 -8.35 9.19 -20.77
N ALA A 56 -7.34 9.07 -19.91
CA ALA A 56 -5.97 9.47 -20.21
C ALA A 56 -5.41 8.68 -21.40
N ARG A 57 -5.74 7.38 -21.54
CA ARG A 57 -5.34 6.57 -22.69
C ARG A 57 -5.94 7.07 -24.01
N ALA A 58 -7.11 7.70 -23.96
CA ALA A 58 -7.76 8.28 -25.14
C ALA A 58 -7.24 9.69 -25.48
N GLU A 59 -6.36 10.28 -24.67
CA GLU A 59 -5.81 11.60 -24.96
C GLU A 59 -4.74 11.54 -26.06
N PRO A 60 -4.69 12.55 -26.95
CA PRO A 60 -3.67 12.62 -27.99
C PRO A 60 -2.27 12.82 -27.38
N ASN A 61 -1.27 12.14 -27.95
CA ASN A 61 0.12 12.17 -27.49
C ASN A 61 0.73 13.58 -27.39
N GLU A 62 0.19 14.55 -28.13
CA GLU A 62 0.59 15.96 -28.09
C GLU A 62 0.35 16.63 -26.72
N ARG A 63 -0.53 16.05 -25.89
CA ARG A 63 -0.76 16.47 -24.50
C ARG A 63 0.13 15.75 -23.49
N GLY A 64 0.88 14.74 -23.93
CA GLY A 64 1.82 14.02 -23.09
C GLY A 64 3.05 14.87 -22.75
N VAL A 65 3.59 14.65 -21.56
CA VAL A 65 4.87 15.25 -21.14
C VAL A 65 5.98 14.22 -21.35
N GLY A 66 7.07 14.62 -21.99
CA GLY A 66 8.26 13.79 -22.13
C GLY A 66 8.91 13.49 -20.77
N MET A 67 9.74 12.44 -20.69
CA MET A 67 10.44 12.08 -19.45
C MET A 67 11.25 13.25 -18.86
N ASP A 68 11.78 14.09 -19.73
CA ASP A 68 12.54 15.31 -19.43
C ASP A 68 11.69 16.43 -18.82
N GLY A 69 10.36 16.38 -18.95
CA GLY A 69 9.42 17.33 -18.36
C GLY A 69 8.74 16.85 -17.08
N LEU A 70 9.04 15.64 -16.60
CA LEU A 70 8.49 15.12 -15.35
C LEU A 70 9.23 15.73 -14.16
N ASN A 71 8.49 16.37 -13.26
CA ASN A 71 9.02 16.97 -12.04
C ASN A 71 8.98 15.91 -10.92
N TRP A 72 10.08 15.18 -10.75
CA TRP A 72 10.27 14.14 -9.74
C TRP A 72 10.56 14.70 -8.35
#